data_AF-A0A1M6NLH8-F1
#
_entry.id   AF-A0A1M6NLH8-F1
#
_cell.length_a   1.000
_cell.length_b   1.000
_cell.length_c   1.000
_cell.angle_alpha   90.00
_cell.angle_beta   90.00
_cell.angle_gamma   90.00
#
_symmetry.space_group_name_H-M   'P 1'
#
loop_
_entity.id
_entity.type
_entity.pdbx_description
1 polymer ?
#
loop_
_entity_poly.entity_id
_entity_poly.type
_entity_poly.pdbx_seq_one_letter_code
_entity_poly.pdbx_strand_id
1 'polypeptide(L)'
;MEPTWQFQLRITVSPELADAVRREPANPPHAALRGILRRHDATLKCQFDAFADYVSEAERLGTENFPLHQWTRATIENPEKKAKYLQSFTVYVNGEEVYDKEIADVIEAELLALTGEGAIRSVSRFDSNPANNPQPPQR
;
A
#
# COMPACT_ATOMS: atom_id res chain seq x y z
N MET A 1 9.73 28.10 3.20
CA MET A 1 8.74 27.02 3.33
C MET A 1 9.53 25.76 3.53
N GLU A 2 9.44 25.16 4.71
CA GLU A 2 9.97 23.80 4.88
C GLU A 2 9.16 22.87 3.96
N PRO A 3 9.79 21.89 3.30
CA PRO A 3 9.04 20.95 2.49
C PRO A 3 8.05 20.17 3.36
N THR A 4 6.76 20.30 3.08
CA THR A 4 5.73 19.46 3.68
C THR A 4 5.81 18.09 3.03
N TRP A 5 6.55 17.18 3.65
CA TRP A 5 6.63 15.81 3.17
C TRP A 5 5.28 15.11 3.32
N GLN A 6 4.92 14.32 2.33
CA GLN A 6 3.75 13.45 2.39
C GLN A 6 4.18 12.04 2.74
N PHE A 7 3.25 11.28 3.32
CA PHE A 7 3.49 9.97 3.88
C PHE A 7 2.50 8.97 3.32
N GLN A 8 2.99 7.75 3.08
CA GLN A 8 2.17 6.60 2.70
C GLN A 8 2.33 5.51 3.74
N LEU A 9 1.21 4.96 4.21
CA LEU A 9 1.20 3.77 5.05
C LEU A 9 0.85 2.54 4.22
N ARG A 10 1.55 1.45 4.51
CA ARG A 10 1.22 0.12 4.01
C ARG A 10 1.09 -0.85 5.18
N ILE A 11 0.17 -1.78 5.06
CA ILE A 11 0.02 -2.88 6.00
C ILE A 11 0.27 -4.21 5.30
N THR A 12 0.85 -5.15 6.03
CA THR A 12 0.84 -6.55 5.65
C THR A 12 -0.18 -7.25 6.53
N VAL A 13 -1.17 -7.91 5.94
CA VAL A 13 -2.18 -8.68 6.67
C VAL A 13 -1.88 -10.17 6.58
N SER A 14 -2.57 -10.97 7.39
CA SER A 14 -2.49 -12.42 7.28
C SER A 14 -3.10 -12.93 5.95
N PRO A 15 -2.66 -14.07 5.41
CA PRO A 15 -3.24 -14.67 4.21
C PRO A 15 -4.75 -14.89 4.32
N GLU A 16 -5.23 -15.24 5.51
CA GLU A 16 -6.64 -15.50 5.80
C GLU A 16 -7.49 -14.22 5.66
N LEU A 17 -6.90 -13.07 6.02
CA LEU A 17 -7.56 -11.77 5.92
C LEU A 17 -7.38 -11.12 4.54
N ALA A 18 -6.27 -11.41 3.84
CA ALA A 18 -5.91 -10.79 2.57
C ALA A 18 -7.02 -10.87 1.52
N ASP A 19 -7.58 -12.07 1.29
CA ASP A 19 -8.66 -12.25 0.30
C ASP A 19 -9.93 -11.50 0.67
N ALA A 20 -10.26 -11.41 1.96
CA ALA A 20 -11.44 -10.70 2.42
C ALA A 20 -11.28 -9.18 2.29
N VAL A 21 -10.13 -8.64 2.68
CA VAL A 21 -9.80 -7.21 2.50
C VAL A 21 -9.81 -6.84 1.02
N ARG A 22 -9.26 -7.69 0.16
CA ARG A 22 -9.18 -7.44 -1.27
C ARG A 22 -10.56 -7.42 -1.95
N ARG A 23 -11.53 -8.17 -1.43
CA ARG A 23 -12.94 -8.13 -1.90
C ARG A 23 -13.71 -6.92 -1.36
N GLU A 24 -13.48 -6.55 -0.09
CA GLU A 24 -14.17 -5.44 0.58
C GLU A 24 -13.16 -4.45 1.20
N PRO A 25 -12.48 -3.63 0.39
CA PRO A 25 -11.34 -2.81 0.84
C PRO A 25 -11.69 -1.69 1.81
N ALA A 26 -12.95 -1.23 1.83
CA ALA A 26 -13.47 -0.25 2.78
C ALA A 26 -14.18 -0.91 3.99
N ASN A 27 -14.47 -2.20 3.91
CA ASN A 27 -15.32 -2.91 4.86
C ASN A 27 -14.77 -4.31 5.20
N PRO A 28 -13.52 -4.44 5.65
CA PRO A 28 -12.96 -5.73 5.95
C PRO A 28 -13.72 -6.42 7.10
N PRO A 29 -13.78 -7.76 7.14
CA PRO A 29 -14.52 -8.48 8.19
C PRO A 29 -13.95 -8.21 9.59
N HIS A 30 -12.66 -7.89 9.67
CA HIS A 30 -11.97 -7.55 10.91
C HIS A 30 -12.49 -6.22 11.51
N ALA A 31 -13.22 -6.31 12.62
CA ALA A 31 -13.99 -5.19 13.17
C ALA A 31 -13.14 -3.97 13.58
N ALA A 32 -11.99 -4.18 14.23
CA ALA A 32 -11.14 -3.07 14.68
C ALA A 32 -10.54 -2.32 13.49
N LEU A 33 -9.90 -3.03 12.56
CA LEU A 33 -9.43 -2.50 11.28
C LEU A 33 -10.53 -1.75 10.52
N ARG A 34 -11.72 -2.33 10.37
CA ARG A 34 -12.86 -1.65 9.75
C ARG A 34 -13.23 -0.35 10.48
N GLY A 35 -13.18 -0.35 11.81
CA GLY A 35 -13.44 0.83 12.63
C GLY A 35 -12.43 1.96 12.37
N ILE A 36 -11.14 1.62 12.23
CA ILE A 36 -10.07 2.57 11.88
C ILE A 36 -10.34 3.15 10.48
N LEU A 37 -10.55 2.30 9.48
CA LEU A 37 -10.78 2.73 8.10
C LEU A 37 -11.98 3.70 8.01
N ARG A 38 -13.12 3.37 8.66
CA ARG A 38 -14.29 4.25 8.64
C ARG A 38 -14.08 5.57 9.38
N ARG A 39 -13.27 5.61 10.44
CA ARG A 39 -13.01 6.83 11.21
C ARG A 39 -12.23 7.86 10.41
N HIS A 40 -11.34 7.39 9.53
CA HIS A 40 -10.43 8.22 8.74
C HIS A 40 -10.80 8.33 7.27
N ASP A 41 -12.01 7.90 6.87
CA ASP A 41 -12.43 7.78 5.47
C ASP A 41 -11.37 7.07 4.60
N ALA A 42 -10.86 5.96 5.12
CA ALA A 42 -9.76 5.22 4.57
C ALA A 42 -10.22 3.93 3.88
N THR A 43 -9.47 3.53 2.85
CA THR A 43 -9.64 2.27 2.13
C THR A 43 -8.30 1.59 1.90
N LEU A 44 -8.32 0.30 1.57
CA LEU A 44 -7.12 -0.49 1.33
C LEU A 44 -7.01 -0.87 -0.15
N LYS A 45 -5.89 -0.55 -0.80
CA LYS A 45 -5.59 -1.03 -2.16
C LYS A 45 -4.53 -2.12 -2.07
N CYS A 46 -4.84 -3.31 -2.60
CA CYS A 46 -3.89 -4.40 -2.73
C CYS A 46 -2.72 -3.97 -3.63
N GLN A 47 -1.49 -4.14 -3.15
CA GLN A 47 -0.30 -3.73 -3.88
C GLN A 47 -0.10 -4.56 -5.16
N PHE A 48 -0.45 -5.86 -5.11
CA PHE A 48 -0.42 -6.71 -6.30
C PHE A 48 -1.38 -6.21 -7.37
N ASP A 49 -2.60 -5.80 -6.98
CA ASP A 49 -3.60 -5.29 -7.93
C ASP A 49 -3.14 -3.97 -8.53
N ALA A 50 -2.59 -3.06 -7.73
CA ALA A 50 -2.01 -1.82 -8.25
C ALA A 50 -0.89 -2.08 -9.28
N PHE A 51 -0.05 -3.10 -9.07
CA PHE A 51 0.96 -3.50 -10.05
C PHE A 51 0.35 -4.12 -11.31
N ALA A 52 -0.66 -4.98 -11.17
CA ALA A 52 -1.35 -5.60 -12.29
C ALA A 52 -2.11 -4.55 -13.14
N ASP A 53 -2.75 -3.57 -12.49
CA ASP A 53 -3.42 -2.44 -13.13
C ASP A 53 -2.41 -1.60 -13.91
N TYR A 54 -1.25 -1.27 -13.30
CA TYR A 54 -0.17 -0.53 -13.96
C TYR A 54 0.37 -1.26 -15.20
N VAL A 55 0.61 -2.58 -15.11
CA VAL A 55 1.08 -3.39 -16.24
C VAL A 55 0.03 -3.43 -17.35
N SER A 56 -1.23 -3.67 -17.00
CA SER A 56 -2.34 -3.74 -17.97
C SER A 56 -2.52 -2.41 -18.72
N GLU A 57 -2.41 -1.29 -18.00
CA GLU A 57 -2.51 0.04 -18.61
C GLU A 57 -1.32 0.34 -19.54
N ALA A 58 -0.10 -0.05 -19.13
CA ALA A 58 1.09 0.07 -19.97
C ALA A 58 0.99 -0.74 -21.27
N GLU A 59 0.48 -1.97 -21.19
CA GLU A 59 0.27 -2.83 -22.36
C GLU A 59 -0.82 -2.29 -23.29
N ARG A 60 -1.84 -1.60 -22.75
CA ARG A 60 -2.92 -0.98 -23.51
C ARG A 60 -2.51 0.32 -24.21
N LEU A 61 -1.73 1.17 -23.54
CA LEU A 61 -1.37 2.50 -24.01
C LEU A 61 -0.04 2.57 -24.77
N GLY A 62 0.74 1.49 -24.74
CA GLY A 62 2.13 1.49 -25.19
C GLY A 62 3.08 1.68 -24.02
N THR A 63 4.12 0.85 -23.97
CA THR A 63 5.01 0.74 -22.81
C THR A 63 6.07 1.84 -22.75
N GLU A 64 6.17 2.71 -23.76
CA GLU A 64 7.23 3.73 -23.84
C GLU A 64 7.14 4.75 -22.70
N ASN A 65 5.94 5.05 -22.21
CA ASN A 65 5.69 5.99 -21.11
C ASN A 65 5.64 5.31 -19.73
N PHE A 66 5.94 4.02 -19.67
CA PHE A 66 5.85 3.20 -18.45
C PHE A 66 7.22 2.63 -18.10
N PRO A 67 8.14 3.45 -17.57
CA PRO A 67 9.53 3.05 -17.34
C PRO A 67 9.68 1.87 -16.38
N LEU A 68 8.68 1.64 -15.52
CA LEU A 68 8.67 0.53 -14.57
C LEU A 68 7.97 -0.73 -15.11
N HIS A 69 7.42 -0.72 -16.34
CA HIS A 69 6.60 -1.80 -16.87
C HIS A 69 7.30 -3.16 -16.78
N GLN A 70 8.50 -3.28 -17.35
CA GLN A 70 9.23 -4.56 -17.39
C GLN A 70 9.52 -5.10 -15.99
N TRP A 71 9.95 -4.24 -15.07
CA TRP A 71 10.26 -4.64 -13.70
C TRP A 71 9.01 -5.00 -12.90
N THR A 72 7.93 -4.25 -13.09
CA THR A 72 6.64 -4.47 -12.41
C THR A 72 6.02 -5.78 -12.88
N ARG A 73 6.06 -6.04 -14.19
CA ARG A 73 5.62 -7.31 -14.79
C ARG A 73 6.41 -8.50 -14.25
N ALA A 74 7.74 -8.42 -14.27
CA ALA A 74 8.58 -9.47 -13.69
C ALA A 74 8.33 -9.68 -12.19
N THR A 75 7.93 -8.62 -11.48
CA THR A 75 7.58 -8.68 -10.05
C THR A 75 6.28 -9.42 -9.80
N ILE A 76 5.23 -9.21 -10.61
CA ILE A 76 3.93 -9.89 -10.44
C ILE A 76 3.91 -11.32 -11.02
N GLU A 77 4.80 -11.63 -11.97
CA GLU A 77 4.97 -12.98 -12.53
C GLU A 77 5.78 -13.91 -11.59
N ASN A 78 6.58 -13.36 -10.68
CA ASN A 78 7.32 -14.14 -9.69
C ASN A 78 6.37 -14.66 -8.57
N PRO A 79 6.25 -15.99 -8.36
CA PRO A 79 5.31 -16.56 -7.39
C PRO A 79 5.54 -16.13 -5.94
N GLU A 80 6.80 -16.00 -5.51
CA GLU A 80 7.15 -15.58 -4.15
C GLU A 80 6.77 -14.13 -3.90
N LYS A 81 7.11 -13.25 -4.85
CA LYS A 81 6.72 -11.84 -4.81
C LYS A 81 5.21 -11.67 -4.87
N LYS A 82 4.53 -12.45 -5.73
CA LYS A 82 3.07 -12.47 -5.80
C LYS A 82 2.44 -12.80 -4.46
N ALA A 83 2.89 -13.89 -3.81
CA ALA A 83 2.39 -14.27 -2.48
C ALA A 83 2.59 -13.17 -1.43
N LYS A 84 3.73 -12.47 -1.48
CA LYS A 84 4.02 -11.31 -0.62
C LYS A 84 3.09 -10.13 -0.90
N TYR A 85 2.96 -9.70 -2.15
CA TYR A 85 2.21 -8.49 -2.50
C TYR A 85 0.68 -8.68 -2.43
N LEU A 86 0.17 -9.91 -2.51
CA LEU A 86 -1.23 -10.21 -2.24
C LEU A 86 -1.64 -9.96 -0.78
N GLN A 87 -0.67 -9.99 0.14
CA GLN A 87 -0.90 -9.68 1.56
C GLN A 87 -0.61 -8.22 1.90
N SER A 88 -0.09 -7.44 0.95
CA SER A 88 0.35 -6.06 1.18
C SER A 88 -0.69 -5.08 0.63
N PHE A 89 -1.10 -4.13 1.48
CA PHE A 89 -2.13 -3.16 1.15
C PHE A 89 -1.63 -1.75 1.47
N THR A 90 -1.84 -0.83 0.54
CA THR A 90 -1.65 0.60 0.76
C THR A 90 -2.91 1.20 1.36
N VAL A 91 -2.74 2.07 2.36
CA VAL A 91 -3.84 2.79 3.01
C VAL A 91 -4.08 4.08 2.23
N TYR A 92 -5.27 4.21 1.66
CA TYR A 92 -5.74 5.42 0.98
C TYR A 92 -6.64 6.18 1.94
N VAL A 93 -6.44 7.49 2.10
CA VAL A 93 -7.23 8.36 3.00
C VAL A 93 -7.90 9.43 2.15
N ASN A 94 -9.23 9.53 2.20
CA ASN A 94 -10.00 10.41 1.31
C ASN A 94 -9.68 10.18 -0.20
N GLY A 95 -9.33 8.95 -0.57
CA GLY A 95 -8.93 8.60 -1.95
C GLY A 95 -7.48 8.88 -2.31
N GLU A 96 -6.68 9.47 -1.41
CA GLU A 96 -5.27 9.78 -1.64
C GLU A 96 -4.35 8.71 -1.03
N GLU A 97 -3.32 8.29 -1.77
CA GLU A 97 -2.34 7.30 -1.30
C GLU A 97 -1.19 7.88 -0.46
N VAL A 98 -1.09 9.22 -0.43
CA VAL A 98 -0.12 10.00 0.34
C VAL A 98 -0.84 11.15 1.05
N TYR A 99 -0.46 11.41 2.30
CA TYR A 99 -1.12 12.41 3.15
C TYR A 99 -0.15 13.03 4.15
N ASP A 100 -0.57 14.11 4.81
CA ASP A 100 0.25 14.84 5.77
C ASP A 100 0.63 14.00 7.00
N LYS A 101 1.69 14.45 7.68
CA LYS A 101 2.30 13.75 8.81
C LYS A 101 1.31 13.47 9.92
N GLU A 102 0.44 14.43 10.23
CA GLU A 102 -0.51 14.35 11.34
C GLU A 102 -1.51 13.20 11.12
N ILE A 103 -1.99 13.04 9.89
CA ILE A 103 -2.89 11.95 9.50
C ILE A 103 -2.14 10.62 9.59
N ALA A 104 -0.91 10.58 9.04
CA ALA A 104 -0.09 9.37 9.06
C ALA A 104 0.23 8.90 10.48
N ASP A 105 0.63 9.81 11.37
CA ASP A 105 0.99 9.47 12.75
C ASP A 105 -0.20 8.84 13.51
N VAL A 106 -1.40 9.39 13.34
CA VAL A 106 -2.61 8.88 14.02
C VAL A 106 -2.99 7.50 13.49
N ILE A 107 -3.05 7.33 12.17
CA ILE A 107 -3.46 6.05 11.57
C ILE A 107 -2.40 4.98 11.84
N GLU A 108 -1.10 5.32 11.73
CA GLU A 108 0.00 4.40 12.02
C GLU A 108 -0.08 3.86 13.46
N ALA A 109 -0.32 4.73 14.44
CA ALA A 109 -0.45 4.31 15.84
C ALA A 109 -1.63 3.34 16.05
N GLU A 110 -2.79 3.64 15.46
CA GLU A 110 -3.96 2.76 15.54
C GLU A 110 -3.73 1.41 14.85
N LEU A 111 -3.06 1.39 13.69
CA LEU A 111 -2.73 0.15 12.98
C LEU A 111 -1.67 -0.68 13.71
N LEU A 112 -0.67 -0.03 14.31
CA LEU A 112 0.36 -0.70 15.11
C LEU A 112 -0.24 -1.40 16.32
N ALA A 113 -1.26 -0.81 16.95
CA ALA A 113 -1.98 -1.44 18.06
C ALA A 113 -2.66 -2.77 17.66
N LEU A 114 -3.00 -2.95 16.38
CA LEU A 114 -3.62 -4.18 15.87
C LEU A 114 -2.60 -5.26 15.45
N THR A 115 -1.30 -4.95 15.42
CA THR A 115 -0.27 -5.93 14.99
C THR A 115 -0.14 -7.13 15.94
N GLY A 116 -0.56 -6.98 17.21
CA GLY A 116 -0.57 -8.05 18.20
C GLY A 116 -1.76 -9.01 18.11
N GLU A 117 -2.82 -8.66 17.35
CA GLU A 117 -4.06 -9.44 17.26
C GLU A 117 -4.03 -10.49 16.11
N GLY A 118 -2.88 -10.64 15.43
CA GLY A 118 -2.65 -11.65 14.39
C GLY A 118 -3.24 -11.33 13.00
N ALA A 119 -4.15 -10.36 12.92
CA ALA A 119 -4.76 -9.93 11.66
C ALA A 119 -3.84 -9.05 10.81
N ILE A 120 -3.12 -8.12 11.46
CA ILE A 120 -2.09 -7.28 10.83
C ILE A 120 -0.73 -7.83 11.27
N ARG A 121 0.15 -8.12 10.31
CA ARG A 121 1.50 -8.64 10.57
C ARG A 121 2.52 -7.53 10.73
N SER A 122 2.37 -6.46 9.96
CA SER A 122 3.27 -5.31 10.02
C SER A 122 2.62 -4.05 9.45
N VAL A 123 3.13 -2.90 9.89
CA VAL A 123 2.86 -1.58 9.32
C VAL A 123 4.18 -1.03 8.81
N SER A 124 4.17 -0.39 7.65
CA SER A 124 5.33 0.23 7.02
C SER A 124 4.96 1.63 6.57
N ARG A 125 5.83 2.59 6.89
CA ARG A 125 5.70 3.99 6.52
C ARG A 125 6.74 4.36 5.49
N PHE A 126 6.28 5.09 4.48
CA PHE A 126 7.12 5.70 3.46
C PHE A 126 6.86 7.20 3.45
N ASP A 127 7.84 7.98 3.04
CA ASP A 127 7.73 9.42 2.93
C ASP A 127 8.23 9.90 1.56
N SER A 128 7.78 11.09 1.17
CA SER A 128 8.17 11.71 -0.09
C SER A 128 9.52 12.43 0.01
N ASN A 129 10.28 12.28 1.10
CA ASN A 129 11.59 12.92 1.26
C ASN A 129 12.60 12.23 0.33
N PRO A 130 13.18 12.94 -0.66
CA PRO A 130 14.14 12.35 -1.58
C PRO A 130 15.37 11.74 -0.89
N ALA A 131 15.72 12.20 0.31
CA ALA A 131 16.82 11.64 1.10
C ALA A 131 16.57 10.20 1.57
N ASN A 132 15.31 9.81 1.72
CA ASN A 132 14.90 8.47 2.18
C ASN A 132 14.61 7.51 1.02
N ASN A 133 14.57 8.01 -0.22
CA ASN A 133 14.35 7.18 -1.40
C ASN A 133 15.64 6.46 -1.85
N PRO A 134 15.53 5.20 -2.30
CA PRO A 134 16.66 4.48 -2.89
C PRO A 134 17.20 5.28 -4.06
N GLN A 135 18.46 5.71 -3.95
CA GLN A 135 19.11 6.46 -5.01
C GLN A 135 19.34 5.55 -6.21
N PRO A 136 19.11 6.03 -7.44
CA PRO A 136 19.47 5.25 -8.62
C PRO A 136 20.97 4.88 -8.54
N PRO A 137 21.36 3.66 -8.95
CA PRO A 137 22.76 3.29 -9.00
C PRO A 137 23.52 4.30 -9.87
N GLN A 138 24.68 4.75 -9.39
CA GLN A 138 25.54 5.63 -10.17
C GLN A 138 25.92 4.90 -11.46
N ARG A 139 25.72 5.58 -12.60
CA ARG A 139 26.08 5.07 -13.93
C ARG A 139 27.57 4.85 -14.06
#